data_AF-A0A952XFZ0-F1
#
_entry.id   AF-A0A952XFZ0-F1
#
_cell.length_a   1.000
_cell.length_b   1.000
_cell.length_c   1.000
_cell.angle_alpha   90.00
_cell.angle_beta   90.00
_cell.angle_gamma   90.00
#
_symmetry.space_group_name_H-M   'P 1'
#
loop_
_entity.id
_entity.type
_entity.pdbx_description
1 polymer ?
#
loop_
_entity_poly.entity_id
_entity_poly.type
_entity_poly.pdbx_seq_one_letter_code
_entity_poly.pdbx_strand_id
1 'polypeptide(L)' 'MTAASHPASLARRHEALDADLQHELKRPLPDFVRIKRLKQLKLRLKDRLTAYRLDQPPNRRA' A
#
# COMPACT_ATOMS: atom_id res chain seq x y z
N MET A 1 4.34 -7.84 -25.02
CA MET A 1 3.72 -8.09 -23.70
C MET A 1 3.52 -6.74 -23.03
N THR A 2 2.27 -6.29 -22.92
CA THR A 2 1.88 -4.88 -22.78
C THR A 2 1.92 -4.36 -21.34
N ALA A 3 2.31 -3.09 -21.21
CA ALA A 3 2.73 -2.42 -19.98
C ALA A 3 1.60 -2.12 -18.97
N ALA A 4 1.13 -3.14 -18.25
CA ALA A 4 0.13 -3.01 -17.17
C ALA A 4 0.73 -3.20 -15.75
N SER A 5 2.04 -3.00 -15.57
CA SER A 5 2.74 -3.56 -14.39
C SER A 5 2.89 -2.62 -13.19
N HIS A 6 2.66 -1.30 -13.33
CA HIS A 6 2.92 -0.35 -12.24
C HIS A 6 1.82 -0.33 -11.15
N PRO A 7 0.53 -0.10 -11.44
CA PRO A 7 -0.51 -0.01 -10.41
C PRO A 7 -0.79 -1.35 -9.73
N ALA A 8 -0.73 -2.46 -10.47
CA ALA A 8 -0.92 -3.80 -9.92
C ALA A 8 0.17 -4.17 -8.89
N SER A 9 1.41 -3.73 -9.09
CA SER A 9 2.50 -3.97 -8.15
C SER A 9 2.33 -3.19 -6.83
N LEU A 10 1.80 -1.96 -6.91
CA LEU A 10 1.51 -1.14 -5.73
C LEU A 10 0.33 -1.68 -4.92
N ALA A 11 -0.73 -2.15 -5.61
CA ALA A 11 -1.86 -2.81 -4.98
C ALA A 11 -1.43 -4.09 -4.24
N ARG A 12 -0.63 -4.95 -4.88
CA ARG A 12 -0.08 -6.16 -4.24
C ARG A 12 0.76 -5.86 -3.00
N ARG A 13 1.60 -4.82 -3.05
CA ARG A 13 2.39 -4.37 -1.88
C ARG A 13 1.51 -3.87 -0.75
N HIS A 14 0.41 -3.18 -1.07
CA HIS A 14 -0.56 -2.74 -0.08
C HIS A 14 -1.27 -3.93 0.57
N GLU A 15 -1.72 -4.91 -0.22
CA GLU A 15 -2.36 -6.14 0.28
C GLU A 15 -1.41 -6.94 1.18
N ALA A 16 -0.13 -7.07 0.81
CA ALA A 16 0.85 -7.77 1.63
C ALA A 16 1.05 -7.10 3.01
N LEU A 17 1.15 -5.77 3.06
CA LEU A 17 1.26 -5.02 4.31
C LEU A 17 0.00 -5.16 5.20
N ASP A 18 -1.18 -5.28 4.58
CA ASP A 18 -2.42 -5.54 5.30
C ASP A 18 -2.50 -6.95 5.86
N ALA A 19 -2.07 -7.95 5.10
CA ALA A 19 -1.98 -9.32 5.58
C ALA A 19 -1.01 -9.44 6.76
N ASP A 20 0.16 -8.82 6.69
CA ASP A 20 1.16 -8.82 7.77
C ASP A 20 0.62 -8.14 9.03
N LEU A 21 -0.10 -7.03 8.87
CA LEU A 21 -0.71 -6.31 9.99
C LEU A 21 -1.84 -7.13 10.65
N GLN A 22 -2.68 -7.79 9.84
CA GLN A 22 -3.72 -8.69 10.34
C GLN A 22 -3.13 -9.92 11.04
N HIS A 23 -2.03 -10.46 10.52
CA HIS A 23 -1.32 -11.56 11.14
C HIS A 23 -0.76 -11.16 12.51
N GLU A 24 -0.10 -10.01 12.60
CA GLU A 24 0.48 -9.52 13.86
C GLU A 24 -0.59 -9.17 14.90
N LEU A 25 -1.76 -8.65 14.48
CA LEU A 25 -2.90 -8.37 15.38
C LEU A 25 -3.58 -9.64 15.91
N LYS A 26 -3.51 -10.76 15.18
CA LYS A 26 -4.08 -12.05 15.60
C LYS A 26 -3.16 -12.84 16.52
N ARG A 27 -1.93 -12.36 16.74
CA ARG A 27 -0.99 -13.04 17.65
C ARG A 27 -1.45 -12.89 19.11
N PRO A 28 -1.28 -13.94 19.93
CA PRO A 28 -1.64 -13.90 21.34
C PRO A 28 -0.84 -12.85 22.14
N LEU A 29 0.38 -12.53 21.68
CA LEU A 29 1.14 -11.38 22.16
C LEU A 29 1.55 -10.51 20.96
N PRO A 30 0.78 -9.47 20.62
CA PRO A 30 1.06 -8.64 19.46
C PRO A 30 2.25 -7.70 19.72
N ASP A 31 3.18 -7.62 18.75
CA ASP A 31 4.24 -6.63 18.80
C ASP A 31 3.71 -5.25 18.35
N PHE A 32 3.40 -4.40 19.33
CA PHE A 32 2.89 -3.05 19.09
C PHE A 32 3.87 -2.14 18.33
N VAL A 33 5.19 -2.35 18.47
CA VAL A 33 6.20 -1.58 17.72
C VAL A 33 6.14 -1.95 16.25
N ARG A 34 6.03 -3.25 15.95
CA ARG A 34 5.86 -3.76 14.59
C ARG A 34 4.54 -3.32 13.97
N ILE A 35 3.43 -3.39 14.70
CA ILE A 35 2.12 -2.92 14.24
C ILE A 35 2.17 -1.43 13.91
N LYS A 36 2.79 -0.60 14.78
CA LYS A 36 2.93 0.84 14.54
C LYS A 36 3.73 1.12 13.28
N ARG A 37 4.83 0.41 13.04
CA ARG A 37 5.64 0.52 11.82
C ARG A 37 4.85 0.12 10.57
N LEU A 38 4.11 -1.00 10.62
CA LEU A 38 3.28 -1.45 9.50
C LEU A 38 2.19 -0.42 9.15
N LYS A 39 1.52 0.16 10.16
CA LYS A 39 0.53 1.24 9.95
C LYS A 39 1.15 2.48 9.31
N GLN A 40 2.34 2.89 9.76
CA GLN A 40 3.05 4.04 9.18
C GLN A 40 3.47 3.80 7.73
N LEU A 41 3.96 2.60 7.40
CA LEU A 41 4.30 2.22 6.03
C LEU A 41 3.07 2.22 5.12
N LYS A 42 1.94 1.68 5.61
CA LYS A 42 0.66 1.70 4.89
C LYS A 42 0.17 3.13 4.64
N LEU A 43 0.25 4.00 5.66
CA LEU A 43 -0.14 5.41 5.53
C LEU A 43 0.71 6.11 4.46
N ARG A 44 2.04 5.99 4.52
CA ARG A 44 2.95 6.57 3.52
C ARG A 44 2.69 6.06 2.10
N LEU A 45 2.36 4.77 1.95
CA LEU A 45 2.03 4.19 0.65
C LEU A 45 0.71 4.76 0.12
N LYS A 46 -0.30 4.90 0.97
CA LYS A 46 -1.58 5.53 0.64
C LYS A 46 -1.40 7.00 0.24
N ASP A 47 -0.57 7.73 0.97
CA ASP A 47 -0.26 9.14 0.68
C ASP A 47 0.44 9.27 -0.68
N ARG A 48 1.42 8.40 -0.98
CA ARG A 48 2.06 8.35 -2.29
C ARG A 48 1.10 8.00 -3.42
N LEU A 49 0.19 7.05 -3.21
CA LEU A 49 -0.85 6.71 -4.20
C LEU A 49 -1.81 7.88 -4.44
N THR A 50 -2.14 8.61 -3.38
CA THR A 50 -3.04 9.77 -3.45
C THR A 50 -2.35 10.93 -4.14
N ALA A 51 -1.09 11.20 -3.81
CA ALA A 51 -0.25 12.19 -4.47
C ALA A 51 -0.06 11.87 -5.95
N TYR A 52 0.25 10.61 -6.30
CA TYR A 52 0.36 10.19 -7.70
C TYR A 52 -0.96 10.35 -8.46
N ARG A 53 -2.10 10.06 -7.81
CA ARG A 53 -3.43 10.28 -8.39
C ARG A 53 -3.74 11.76 -8.61
N LEU A 54 -3.29 12.64 -7.71
CA LEU A 54 -3.49 14.09 -7.82
C LEU A 54 -2.55 14.74 -8.84
N ASP A 55 -1.33 14.21 -8.98
CA ASP A 55 -0.31 14.69 -9.92
C ASP A 55 -0.49 14.14 -11.34
N GLN A 56 -1.36 13.13 -11.53
CA GLN A 56 -1.67 12.61 -12.85
C GLN A 56 -2.61 13.59 -13.59
N PRO A 57 -2.13 14.34 -14.61
CA PRO A 57 -3.02 15.17 -15.42
C PRO A 57 -4.09 14.27 -16.06
N PRO A 58 -5.30 14.80 -16.36
CA PRO A 58 -6.37 14.01 -16.94
C PRO A 58 -5.83 13.32 -18.18
N ASN A 59 -5.84 11.99 -18.13
CA ASN A 59 -5.38 11.12 -19.19
C ASN A 59 -6.21 11.43 -20.44
N ARG A 60 -5.74 12.36 -21.29
CA ARG A 60 -6.24 12.59 -22.64
C ARG A 60 -5.85 11.37 -23.45
N ARG A 61 -6.65 10.32 -23.32
CA ARG A 61 -6.68 9.24 -24.30
C ARG A 61 -7.30 9.82 -25.57
N ALA A 62 -6.45 10.08 -26.56
CA ALA A 62 -6.79 10.37 -27.93
C ALA A 62 -7.45 9.15 -28.60
#